data_AF-A0A5K0VV70-F1
#
_entry.id   AF-A0A5K0VV70-F1
#
_cell.length_a   1.000
_cell.length_b   1.000
_cell.length_c   1.000
_cell.angle_alpha   90.00
_cell.angle_beta   90.00
_cell.angle_gamma   90.00
#
_symmetry.space_group_name_H-M   'P 1'
#
loop_
_entity.id
_entity.type
_entity.pdbx_description
1 polymer ?
#
loop_
_entity_poly.entity_id
_entity_poly.type
_entity_poly.pdbx_seq_one_letter_code
_entity_poly.pdbx_strand_id
1 'polypeptide(L)' 'GGIVFWADTVGAGYIYSRLKKWAETYGPFYKPSAFLEQRAATGLPL' A
#
# COMPACT_ATOMS: atom_id res chain seq x y z
N GLY A 1 2.32 11.13 -15.15
CA GLY A 1 1.90 10.56 -13.86
C GLY A 1 2.47 9.16 -13.75
N GLY A 2 3.32 8.91 -12.76
CA GLY A 2 3.93 7.60 -12.52
C GLY A 2 3.09 6.74 -11.56
N ILE A 3 3.60 5.57 -11.19
CA ILE A 3 2.91 4.64 -10.29
C ILE A 3 2.62 5.24 -8.90
N VAL A 4 3.48 6.18 -8.46
CA VAL A 4 3.28 6.95 -7.22
C VAL A 4 2.03 7.83 -7.32
N PHE A 5 1.86 8.54 -8.43
CA PHE A 5 0.67 9.38 -8.66
C PHE A 5 -0.61 8.54 -8.76
N TRP A 6 -0.54 7.36 -9.37
CA TRP A 6 -1.67 6.42 -9.38
C TRP A 6 -1.98 5.89 -7.97
N ALA A 7 -0.93 5.67 -7.16
CA ALA A 7 -1.12 5.23 -5.80
C ALA A 7 -1.75 6.30 -4.90
N ASP A 8 -1.48 7.59 -5.18
CA ASP A 8 -2.16 8.72 -4.52
C ASP A 8 -3.62 8.86 -4.92
N THR A 9 -3.97 8.61 -6.19
CA THR A 9 -5.37 8.69 -6.64
C THR A 9 -6.23 7.55 -6.10
N VAL A 10 -5.66 6.36 -5.92
CA VAL A 10 -6.35 5.19 -5.33
C VAL A 10 -6.35 5.25 -3.80
N GLY A 11 -5.34 5.88 -3.22
CA GLY A 11 -5.12 6.02 -1.78
C GLY A 11 -4.24 4.90 -1.22
N ALA A 12 -3.18 5.32 -0.50
CA ALA A 12 -2.21 4.41 0.12
C ALA A 12 -2.87 3.39 1.07
N GLY A 13 -3.96 3.77 1.75
CA GLY A 13 -4.74 2.87 2.61
C GLY A 13 -5.32 1.66 1.89
N TYR A 14 -5.91 1.87 0.70
CA TYR A 14 -6.51 0.79 -0.08
C TYR A 14 -5.45 -0.18 -0.61
N ILE A 15 -4.31 0.35 -1.05
CA ILE A 15 -3.17 -0.43 -1.55
C ILE A 15 -2.59 -1.28 -0.43
N TYR A 16 -2.44 -0.71 0.77
CA TYR A 16 -1.99 -1.43 1.96
C TYR A 16 -2.91 -2.61 2.31
N SER A 17 -4.23 -2.39 2.40
CA SER A 17 -5.18 -3.47 2.71
C SER A 17 -5.14 -4.61 1.68
N ARG A 18 -4.98 -4.27 0.40
CA ARG A 18 -4.93 -5.25 -0.69
C ARG A 18 -3.60 -6.03 -0.68
N LEU A 19 -2.47 -5.36 -0.45
CA LEU A 19 -1.16 -5.99 -0.25
C LEU A 19 -1.16 -6.94 0.95
N LYS A 20 -1.75 -6.53 2.08
CA LYS A 20 -1.86 -7.38 3.26
C LYS A 20 -2.62 -8.68 2.97
N LYS A 21 -3.76 -8.58 2.28
CA LYS A 21 -4.53 -9.76 1.84
C LYS A 21 -3.72 -10.67 0.91
N TRP A 22 -2.93 -10.09 0.01
CA TRP A 22 -2.06 -10.84 -0.87
C TRP A 22 -0.88 -11.46 -0.13
N ALA A 23 -0.37 -10.82 0.91
CA ALA A 23 0.69 -11.38 1.75
C ALA A 23 0.22 -12.65 2.49
N GLU A 24 -1.04 -12.65 2.94
CA GLU A 24 -1.67 -13.81 3.57
C GLU A 24 -1.97 -14.93 2.56
N THR A 25 -2.32 -14.59 1.33
CA THR A 25 -2.75 -15.57 0.31
C THR A 25 -1.59 -16.15 -0.50
N TYR A 26 -0.62 -15.31 -0.87
CA TYR A 26 0.48 -15.64 -1.78
C TYR A 26 1.83 -15.70 -1.07
N GLY A 27 1.88 -15.36 0.22
CA GLY A 27 3.10 -15.41 1.03
C GLY A 27 3.81 -14.06 1.17
N PRO A 28 4.98 -14.04 1.84
CA PRO A 28 5.59 -12.84 2.41
C PRO A 28 6.10 -11.83 1.37
N PHE A 29 6.10 -12.17 0.08
CA PHE A 29 6.51 -11.26 -1.00
C PHE A 29 5.67 -9.98 -1.05
N TYR A 30 4.37 -10.08 -0.74
CA TYR A 30 3.45 -8.95 -0.78
C TYR A 30 3.32 -8.22 0.56
N LYS A 31 4.20 -8.52 1.52
CA LYS A 31 4.16 -7.87 2.83
C LYS A 31 4.44 -6.36 2.65
N PRO A 32 3.49 -5.48 3.02
CA PRO A 32 3.71 -4.04 2.92
C PRO A 32 4.88 -3.62 3.82
N SER A 33 5.69 -2.67 3.34
CA SER A 33 6.80 -2.11 4.10
C SER A 33 6.30 -1.14 5.18
N ALA A 34 7.09 -0.95 6.25
CA ALA A 34 6.72 -0.02 7.33
C ALA A 34 6.48 1.42 6.84
N PHE A 35 7.18 1.84 5.78
CA PHE A 35 6.97 3.14 5.15
C PHE A 35 5.58 3.24 4.49
N LEU A 36 5.18 2.19 3.76
CA LEU A 36 3.84 2.14 3.15
C LEU A 36 2.75 2.11 4.21
N GLU A 37 2.97 1.39 5.31
CA GLU A 37 2.02 1.29 6.43
C GLU A 37 1.82 2.63 7.13
N GLN A 38 2.90 3.37 7.41
CA GLN A 38 2.80 4.71 7.98
C GLN A 38 2.03 5.66 7.08
N ARG A 39 2.30 5.66 5.77
CA ARG A 39 1.62 6.52 4.79
C ARG A 39 0.15 6.15 4.62
N ALA A 40 -0.14 4.84 4.57
CA ALA A 40 -1.49 4.32 4.56
C ALA A 40 -2.30 4.72 5.81
N ALA A 41 -1.68 4.72 6.99
CA ALA A 41 -2.33 5.09 8.24
C ALA A 41 -2.52 6.61 8.39
N THR A 42 -1.62 7.43 7.84
CA THR A 42 -1.75 8.90 7.87
C THR A 42 -2.65 9.45 6.76
N GLY A 43 -3.01 8.65 5.77
CA GLY A 43 -3.75 9.13 4.59
C GLY A 43 -2.95 10.15 3.77
N LEU A 44 -1.63 10.18 3.96
CA LEU A 44 -0.75 11.08 3.23
C LEU A 44 -0.41 10.48 1.87
N PRO A 45 -0.37 11.30 0.80
CA PRO A 45 0.16 10.88 -0.48
C PRO A 45 1.62 10.41 -0.35
N LEU A 46 2.02 9.49 -1.22
CA LEU A 46 3.30 8.80 -1.28
C LEU A 46 4.46 9.72 -1.71
#